data_AF-A0A438CZH1-F1
#
_entry.id   AF-A0A438CZH1-F1
#
_cell.length_a   1.000
_cell.length_b   1.000
_cell.length_c   1.000
_cell.angle_alpha   90.00
_cell.angle_beta   90.00
_cell.angle_gamma   90.00
#
_symmetry.space_group_name_H-M   'P 1'
#
loop_
_entity.id
_entity.type
_entity.pdbx_description
1 polymer ?
#
loop_
_entity_poly.entity_id
_entity_poly.type
_entity_poly.pdbx_seq_one_letter_code
_entity_poly.pdbx_strand_id
1 'polypeptide(L)'
;MSRLRVNLDKSELIPVGRVENVEELTHEFGCKFSTLPSSYLGLPLGARFKDVAVRDGVEERLRKRFFNLERQYISKGGRLTLI
;
A
#
# COMPACT_ATOMS: atom_id res chain seq x y z
N MET A 1 -9.46 9.90 -25.99
CA MET A 1 -8.32 9.07 -25.55
C MET A 1 -7.40 9.92 -24.68
N SER A 2 -7.17 9.54 -23.43
CA SER A 2 -6.20 10.22 -22.55
C SER A 2 -4.77 10.02 -23.06
N ARG A 3 -3.93 11.05 -23.10
CA ARG A 3 -2.50 10.94 -23.48
C ARG A 3 -1.60 10.34 -22.38
N LEU A 4 -2.20 9.63 -21.43
CA LEU A 4 -1.46 9.02 -20.32
C LEU A 4 -0.82 7.71 -20.80
N ARG A 5 0.45 7.51 -20.45
CA ARG A 5 1.20 6.27 -20.69
C ARG A 5 1.30 5.48 -19.39
N VAL A 6 1.04 4.19 -19.46
CA VAL A 6 1.20 3.26 -18.33
C VAL A 6 2.69 2.97 -18.13
N ASN A 7 3.14 2.89 -16.88
CA ASN A 7 4.49 2.45 -16.54
C ASN A 7 4.45 0.96 -16.21
N LEU A 8 4.86 0.12 -17.17
CA LEU A 8 4.85 -1.33 -17.03
C LEU A 8 5.90 -1.85 -16.04
N ASP A 9 7.02 -1.13 -15.87
CA ASP A 9 8.07 -1.52 -14.91
C ASP A 9 7.61 -1.47 -13.45
N LYS A 10 6.65 -0.58 -13.16
CA LYS A 10 5.99 -0.39 -11.86
C LYS A 10 4.64 -1.08 -11.75
N SER A 11 4.14 -1.67 -12.83
CA SER A 11 2.83 -2.33 -12.86
C SER A 11 3.02 -3.83 -12.66
N GLU A 12 2.12 -4.42 -11.88
CA GLU A 12 2.09 -5.86 -11.66
C GLU A 12 0.67 -6.38 -11.88
N LEU A 13 0.56 -7.56 -12.49
CA LEU A 13 -0.68 -8.30 -12.67
C LEU A 13 -0.91 -9.19 -11.45
N ILE A 14 -1.98 -8.92 -10.70
CA ILE A 14 -2.38 -9.71 -9.53
C ILE A 14 -3.72 -10.40 -9.82
N PRO A 15 -3.78 -11.74 -9.85
CA PRO A 15 -5.01 -12.47 -10.09
C PRO A 15 -5.86 -12.48 -8.82
N VAL A 16 -7.16 -12.29 -8.97
CA VAL A 16 -8.12 -12.37 -7.87
C VAL A 16 -9.00 -13.60 -8.10
N GLY A 17 -8.79 -14.64 -7.29
CA GLY A 17 -9.47 -15.93 -7.44
C GLY A 17 -8.67 -16.94 -8.26
N ARG A 18 -9.36 -17.93 -8.85
CA ARG A 18 -8.73 -18.91 -9.74
C ARG A 18 -8.70 -18.35 -11.15
N VAL A 19 -7.51 -18.18 -11.70
CA VAL A 19 -7.26 -17.70 -13.06
C VAL A 19 -6.25 -18.65 -13.70
N GLU A 20 -6.61 -19.19 -14.87
CA GLU A 20 -5.72 -20.00 -15.70
C GLU A 20 -4.93 -19.10 -16.65
N ASN A 21 -3.84 -19.60 -17.24
CA ASN A 21 -3.06 -18.89 -18.28
C ASN A 21 -2.49 -17.53 -17.86
N VAL A 22 -2.15 -17.38 -16.59
CA VAL A 22 -1.58 -16.16 -16.02
C VAL A 22 -0.31 -15.69 -16.73
N GLU A 23 0.53 -16.63 -17.17
CA GLU A 23 1.77 -16.33 -17.90
C GLU A 23 1.48 -15.69 -19.25
N GLU A 24 0.49 -16.20 -19.99
CA GLU A 24 0.05 -15.63 -21.26
C GLU A 24 -0.47 -14.20 -21.08
N LEU A 25 -1.26 -13.96 -20.03
CA LEU A 25 -1.75 -12.63 -19.68
C LEU A 25 -0.59 -11.68 -19.38
N THR A 26 0.40 -12.09 -18.58
CA THR A 26 1.55 -11.21 -18.28
C THR A 26 2.38 -10.88 -19.51
N HIS A 27 2.49 -11.81 -20.46
CA HIS A 27 3.16 -11.57 -21.73
C HIS A 27 2.38 -10.59 -22.62
N GLU A 28 1.05 -10.72 -22.68
CA GLU A 28 0.18 -9.81 -23.43
C GLU A 28 0.19 -8.38 -22.85
N PHE A 29 0.15 -8.24 -21.53
CA PHE A 29 0.19 -6.94 -20.86
C PHE A 29 1.60 -6.34 -20.75
N GLY A 30 2.65 -7.14 -20.89
CA GLY A 30 4.04 -6.70 -20.75
C GLY A 30 4.41 -6.21 -19.34
N CYS A 31 3.69 -6.66 -18.31
CA CYS A 31 3.92 -6.31 -16.91
C CYS A 31 4.29 -7.54 -16.08
N LYS A 32 4.84 -7.32 -14.88
CA LYS A 32 5.28 -8.42 -14.02
C LYS A 32 4.09 -9.14 -13.39
N PHE A 33 4.23 -10.42 -13.13
CA PHE A 33 3.26 -11.15 -12.32
C PHE A 33 3.51 -10.93 -10.82
N SER A 34 2.45 -10.77 -10.03
CA SER A 34 2.54 -10.87 -8.58
C SER A 34 1.30 -11.49 -7.94
N THR A 35 1.39 -11.85 -6.66
CA THR A 35 0.33 -12.52 -5.92
C THR A 35 0.05 -11.80 -4.62
N LEU A 36 -1.14 -12.04 -4.05
CA LEU A 36 -1.48 -11.52 -2.74
C LEU A 36 -0.83 -12.38 -1.63
N PRO A 37 -0.45 -11.76 -0.49
CA PRO A 37 -0.58 -10.34 -0.21
C PRO A 37 0.55 -9.51 -0.87
N SER A 38 0.20 -8.35 -1.44
CA SER A 38 1.15 -7.40 -2.07
C SER A 38 1.17 -6.06 -1.32
N SER A 39 2.09 -5.15 -1.64
CA SER A 39 2.14 -3.81 -1.02
C SER A 39 1.70 -2.73 -1.99
N TYR A 40 0.70 -1.93 -1.60
CA TYR A 40 0.24 -0.77 -2.36
C TYR A 40 0.09 0.43 -1.45
N LEU A 41 0.72 1.55 -1.84
CA LEU A 41 0.81 2.77 -1.02
C LEU A 41 1.41 2.50 0.38
N GLY A 42 2.21 1.45 0.50
CA GLY A 42 2.79 0.99 1.75
C GLY A 42 1.83 0.18 2.64
N LEU A 43 0.63 -0.15 2.17
CA LEU A 43 -0.33 -0.99 2.88
C LEU A 43 -0.39 -2.37 2.22
N PRO A 44 -0.53 -3.45 3.01
CA PRO A 44 -0.67 -4.77 2.43
C PRO A 44 -2.07 -4.94 1.83
N LEU A 45 -2.12 -5.21 0.53
CA LEU A 45 -3.30 -5.67 -0.19
C LEU A 45 -3.47 -7.16 0.02
N GLY A 46 -4.72 -7.63 0.20
CA GLY A 46 -5.04 -9.05 0.29
C GLY A 46 -4.58 -9.77 1.56
N ALA A 47 -3.88 -9.10 2.47
CA ALA A 47 -3.63 -9.61 3.81
C ALA A 47 -4.94 -9.68 4.61
N ARG A 48 -5.01 -10.55 5.63
CA ARG A 48 -6.22 -10.64 6.43
C ARG A 48 -6.33 -9.34 7.23
N PHE A 49 -7.48 -8.69 7.14
CA PHE A 49 -7.75 -7.45 7.87
C PHE A 49 -7.55 -7.57 9.39
N LYS A 50 -7.70 -8.78 9.94
CA LYS A 50 -7.52 -9.07 11.37
C LYS A 50 -6.07 -9.43 11.76
N ASP A 51 -5.14 -9.46 10.80
CA ASP A 51 -3.74 -9.73 11.11
C ASP A 51 -3.15 -8.55 11.90
N VAL A 52 -2.86 -8.80 13.17
CA VAL A 52 -2.39 -7.79 14.14
C VAL A 52 -1.12 -7.09 13.62
N ALA A 53 -0.18 -7.85 13.05
CA ALA A 53 1.06 -7.30 12.49
C ALA A 53 0.84 -6.28 11.35
N VAL A 54 -0.18 -6.49 10.51
CA VAL A 54 -0.55 -5.56 9.43
C VAL A 54 -1.07 -4.26 10.00
N ARG A 55 -1.94 -4.35 11.00
CA ARG A 55 -2.52 -3.18 11.67
C ARG A 55 -1.48 -2.41 12.46
N ASP A 56 -0.62 -3.11 13.19
CA ASP A 56 0.45 -2.52 14.01
C ASP A 56 1.42 -1.71 13.15
N GLY A 57 1.80 -2.21 11.97
CA GLY A 57 2.68 -1.48 11.06
C GLY A 57 2.09 -0.16 10.54
N VAL A 58 0.76 -0.08 10.37
CA VAL A 58 0.08 1.17 10.01
C VAL A 58 0.04 2.13 11.19
N GLU A 59 -0.30 1.62 12.37
CA GLU A 59 -0.37 2.39 13.60
C GLU A 59 1.01 2.99 13.97
N GLU A 60 2.08 2.21 13.86
CA GLU A 60 3.45 2.66 14.13
C GLU A 60 3.85 3.82 13.21
N ARG A 61 3.50 3.77 11.92
CA ARG A 61 3.79 4.85 10.97
C ARG A 61 3.04 6.14 11.31
N LEU A 62 1.78 6.01 11.74
CA LEU A 62 0.99 7.15 12.20
C LEU A 62 1.58 7.73 13.49
N ARG A 63 1.90 6.90 14.48
CA ARG A 63 2.56 7.31 15.72
C ARG A 63 3.89 8.02 15.44
N LYS A 64 4.71 7.51 14.53
CA LYS A 64 5.98 8.15 14.15
C LYS A 64 5.78 9.53 13.54
N ARG A 65 4.80 9.68 12.63
CA ARG A 65 4.46 10.99 12.06
C ARG A 65 3.94 11.96 13.13
N PHE A 66 3.10 11.45 14.02
CA PHE A 66 2.55 12.20 15.14
C PHE A 66 3.66 12.74 16.07
N PHE A 67 4.54 11.87 16.54
CA PHE A 67 5.64 12.29 17.42
C PHE A 67 6.61 13.26 16.74
N ASN A 68 6.87 13.09 15.44
CA ASN A 68 7.68 14.05 14.69
C ASN A 68 7.01 15.42 14.61
N LEU A 69 5.69 15.47 14.41
CA LEU A 69 4.95 16.73 14.40
C LEU A 69 4.95 17.39 15.79
N GLU A 70 4.69 16.63 16.86
CA GLU A 70 4.70 17.13 18.24
C GLU A 70 6.04 17.73 18.64
N ARG A 71 7.14 17.10 18.21
CA ARG A 71 8.50 17.56 18.47
C ARG A 71 8.82 18.86 17.76
N GLN A 72 8.33 19.03 16.53
CA GLN A 72 8.78 20.13 15.69
C GLN A 72 7.93 21.41 15.85
N TYR A 73 6.62 21.30 16.09
CA TYR A 73 5.74 22.46 15.82
C TYR A 73 4.57 22.71 16.80
N ILE A 74 4.39 21.92 17.87
CA ILE A 74 3.11 21.95 18.62
C ILE A 74 3.25 22.48 20.05
N SER A 75 2.51 23.55 20.34
CA SER A 75 2.32 24.12 21.67
C SER A 75 1.55 23.17 22.59
N LYS A 76 1.58 23.39 23.91
CA LYS A 76 0.86 22.54 24.88
C LYS A 76 -0.64 22.39 24.56
N GLY A 77 -1.29 23.44 24.05
CA GLY A 77 -2.70 23.41 23.65
C GLY A 77 -2.94 22.60 22.37
N GLY A 78 -2.07 22.72 21.36
CA GLY A 78 -2.21 21.95 20.13
C GLY A 78 -2.00 20.44 20.31
N ARG A 79 -1.24 20.02 21.34
CA ARG A 79 -1.04 18.61 21.67
C ARG A 79 -2.33 17.97 22.18
N LEU A 80 -3.11 18.70 22.99
CA LEU A 80 -4.40 18.22 23.50
C LEU A 80 -5.45 18.02 22.40
N THR A 81 -5.42 18.81 21.33
CA THR A 81 -6.36 18.68 20.20
C THR A 81 -6.07 17.46 19.31
N LEU A 82 -4.85 16.91 19.39
CA LEU A 82 -4.37 15.86 18.50
C LEU A 82 -4.49 14.45 19.09
N ILE A 83 -4.77 14.34 20.40
CA ILE A 83 -5.06 13.08 21.12
C ILE A 83 -6.53 12.70 20.89
#